data_AF-A0A0K0GNX7-F1
#
_entry.id   AF-A0A0K0GNX7-F1
#
_cell.length_a   1.000
_cell.length_b   1.000
_cell.length_c   1.000
_cell.angle_alpha   90.00
_cell.angle_beta   90.00
_cell.angle_gamma   90.00
#
_symmetry.space_group_name_H-M   'P 1'
#
loop_
_entity.id
_entity.type
_entity.pdbx_description
1 polymer ?
#
loop_
_entity_poly.entity_id
_entity_poly.type
_entity_poly.pdbx_seq_one_letter_code
_entity_poly.pdbx_strand_id
1 'polypeptide(L)'
;MAQVKRARSDFEEAIKRAPRALDGAAYTSLGALYYQVPGWPIGFGDDAKARTLLYQGLAIDPDGLDSNYFVGDFLRDQKDWAGAEKAFAKAAAAAPRPGRQIADAGRRKELAAKLADVRAQLAKLVSRLPDCTACAFCWLKTIFHWAKASAPRCGAPPMRWTGCMTASVR
;
A
#
# COMPACT_ATOMS: atom_id res chain seq x y z
N MET A 1 -17.06 -15.45 -15.43
CA MET A 1 -17.25 -13.97 -15.42
C MET A 1 -18.67 -13.53 -15.03
N ALA A 2 -19.73 -14.30 -15.31
CA ALA A 2 -21.10 -13.91 -14.93
C ALA A 2 -21.33 -13.80 -13.41
N GLN A 3 -20.66 -14.63 -12.60
CA GLN A 3 -20.75 -14.58 -11.14
C GLN A 3 -20.12 -13.31 -10.58
N VAL A 4 -18.94 -12.94 -11.09
CA VAL A 4 -18.20 -11.76 -10.64
C VAL A 4 -18.92 -10.45 -11.02
N LYS A 5 -19.54 -10.42 -12.21
CA LYS A 5 -20.39 -9.28 -12.62
C LYS A 5 -21.64 -9.15 -11.74
N ARG A 6 -22.26 -10.27 -11.35
CA ARG A 6 -23.39 -10.26 -10.40
C ARG A 6 -22.96 -9.79 -9.01
N ALA A 7 -21.89 -10.35 -8.45
CA ALA A 7 -21.35 -9.94 -7.15
C ALA A 7 -21.02 -8.44 -7.12
N ARG A 8 -20.45 -7.90 -8.21
CA ARG A 8 -20.23 -6.46 -8.36
C ARG A 8 -21.54 -5.67 -8.20
N SER A 9 -22.60 -6.04 -8.93
CA SER A 9 -23.91 -5.40 -8.85
C SER A 9 -24.49 -5.49 -7.43
N ASP A 10 -24.39 -6.65 -6.80
CA ASP A 10 -24.92 -6.88 -5.44
C ASP A 10 -24.22 -5.98 -4.41
N PHE A 11 -22.89 -5.83 -4.50
CA PHE A 11 -22.16 -4.92 -3.60
C PHE A 11 -22.45 -3.43 -3.90
N GLU A 12 -22.58 -3.05 -5.17
CA GLU A 12 -22.99 -1.69 -5.54
C GLU A 12 -24.39 -1.36 -4.99
N GLU A 13 -25.33 -2.31 -5.02
CA GLU A 13 -26.64 -2.15 -4.38
C GLU A 13 -26.55 -2.11 -2.85
N ALA A 14 -25.75 -2.97 -2.23
CA ALA A 14 -25.56 -2.99 -0.79
C ALA A 14 -25.02 -1.65 -0.28
N ILE A 15 -24.06 -1.04 -1.00
CA ILE A 15 -23.53 0.28 -0.70
C ILE A 15 -24.62 1.35 -0.76
N LYS A 16 -25.51 1.31 -1.76
CA LYS A 16 -26.63 2.26 -1.88
C LYS A 16 -27.63 2.12 -0.73
N ARG A 17 -27.92 0.88 -0.30
CA ARG A 17 -28.93 0.61 0.73
C ARG A 17 -28.41 0.85 2.15
N ALA A 18 -27.23 0.34 2.45
CA ALA A 18 -26.65 0.37 3.79
C ALA A 18 -25.11 0.40 3.71
N PRO A 19 -24.50 1.56 3.43
CA PRO A 19 -23.07 1.67 3.13
C PRO A 19 -22.17 1.24 4.30
N ARG A 20 -22.66 1.35 5.54
CA ARG A 20 -21.91 0.98 6.75
C ARG A 20 -22.28 -0.41 7.28
N ALA A 21 -23.14 -1.16 6.59
CA ALA A 21 -23.51 -2.50 7.03
C ALA A 21 -22.28 -3.41 7.09
N LEU A 22 -22.25 -4.27 8.11
CA LEU A 22 -21.15 -5.21 8.36
C LEU A 22 -19.78 -4.51 8.30
N ASP A 23 -19.69 -3.35 8.96
CA ASP A 23 -18.45 -2.57 9.09
C ASP A 23 -17.83 -2.19 7.73
N GLY A 24 -18.69 -1.91 6.74
CA GLY A 24 -18.25 -1.51 5.39
C GLY A 24 -17.79 -2.68 4.52
N ALA A 25 -18.15 -3.92 4.84
CA ALA A 25 -17.74 -5.11 4.09
C ALA A 25 -18.07 -5.07 2.58
N ALA A 26 -19.11 -4.34 2.17
CA ALA A 26 -19.43 -4.17 0.75
C ALA A 26 -18.33 -3.38 0.02
N TYR A 27 -17.76 -2.34 0.65
CA TYR A 27 -16.64 -1.59 0.09
C TYR A 27 -15.38 -2.45 -0.03
N THR A 28 -15.04 -3.20 1.02
CA THR A 28 -13.83 -4.06 1.01
C THR A 28 -13.94 -5.16 -0.03
N SER A 29 -15.11 -5.79 -0.14
CA SER A 29 -15.35 -6.89 -1.09
C SER A 29 -15.42 -6.40 -2.54
N LEU A 30 -16.08 -5.27 -2.78
CA LEU A 30 -16.13 -4.66 -4.12
C LEU A 30 -14.74 -4.18 -4.55
N GLY A 31 -13.99 -3.55 -3.65
CA GLY A 31 -12.60 -3.16 -3.88
C GLY A 31 -11.72 -4.35 -4.23
N ALA A 32 -11.90 -5.49 -3.55
CA ALA A 32 -11.19 -6.73 -3.85
C ALA A 32 -11.47 -7.25 -5.27
N LEU A 33 -12.73 -7.21 -5.72
CA LEU A 33 -13.07 -7.59 -7.09
C LEU A 33 -12.36 -6.71 -8.12
N TYR A 34 -12.20 -5.42 -7.86
CA TYR A 34 -11.60 -4.51 -8.83
C TYR A 34 -10.10 -4.74 -9.07
N TYR A 35 -9.30 -5.17 -8.09
CA TYR A 35 -7.88 -5.48 -8.35
C TYR A 35 -7.65 -6.95 -8.73
N GLN A 36 -8.54 -7.87 -8.35
CA GLN A 36 -8.37 -9.30 -8.62
C GLN A 36 -8.89 -9.75 -9.99
N VAL A 37 -9.80 -8.97 -10.60
CA VAL A 37 -10.40 -9.30 -11.89
C VAL A 37 -9.59 -8.67 -13.01
N PRO A 38 -9.40 -9.33 -14.16
CA PRO A 38 -8.76 -8.72 -15.32
C PRO A 38 -9.44 -7.41 -15.74
N GLY A 39 -8.63 -6.46 -16.22
CA GLY A 39 -9.12 -5.21 -16.81
C GLY A 39 -9.87 -5.41 -18.13
N TRP A 40 -10.24 -4.28 -18.74
CA TRP A 40 -10.81 -4.24 -20.09
C TRP A 40 -9.82 -4.84 -21.12
N PRO A 41 -10.28 -5.59 -22.15
CA PRO A 41 -11.67 -5.84 -22.54
C PRO A 41 -12.33 -7.09 -21.92
N ILE A 42 -11.58 -7.88 -21.15
CA ILE A 42 -12.04 -9.20 -20.68
C ILE A 42 -12.90 -9.07 -19.42
N GLY A 43 -12.57 -8.13 -18.54
CA GLY A 43 -13.27 -7.88 -17.30
C GLY A 43 -13.45 -6.39 -17.02
N PHE A 44 -13.54 -6.06 -15.74
CA PHE A 44 -13.80 -4.70 -15.25
C PHE A 44 -12.79 -4.25 -14.21
N GLY A 45 -11.66 -4.97 -14.08
CA GLY A 45 -10.61 -4.63 -13.16
C GLY A 45 -10.12 -3.20 -13.32
N ASP A 46 -9.87 -2.53 -12.20
CA ASP A 46 -9.49 -1.13 -12.10
C ASP A 46 -8.84 -0.86 -10.73
N ASP A 47 -7.51 -0.82 -10.68
CA ASP A 47 -6.74 -0.62 -9.44
C ASP A 47 -7.03 0.72 -8.75
N ALA A 48 -7.40 1.76 -9.52
CA ALA A 48 -7.72 3.06 -8.96
C ALA A 48 -9.05 3.02 -8.21
N LYS A 49 -10.06 2.35 -8.79
CA LYS A 49 -11.31 2.06 -8.08
C LYS A 49 -11.10 1.13 -6.90
N ALA A 50 -10.29 0.08 -7.06
CA ALA A 50 -9.96 -0.83 -5.98
C ALA A 50 -9.41 -0.08 -4.78
N ARG A 51 -8.39 0.77 -4.99
CA ARG A 51 -7.82 1.63 -3.94
C ARG A 51 -8.89 2.47 -3.28
N THR A 52 -9.69 3.19 -4.05
CA THR A 52 -10.72 4.10 -3.51
C THR A 52 -11.69 3.36 -2.58
N LEU A 53 -12.20 2.21 -3.03
CA LEU A 53 -13.17 1.42 -2.28
C LEU A 53 -12.56 0.75 -1.05
N LEU A 54 -11.35 0.19 -1.18
CA LEU A 54 -10.65 -0.44 -0.05
C LEU A 54 -10.37 0.55 1.07
N TYR A 55 -9.92 1.77 0.73
CA TYR A 55 -9.67 2.81 1.72
C TYR A 55 -10.96 3.39 2.31
N GLN A 56 -12.07 3.40 1.56
CA GLN A 56 -13.40 3.71 2.13
C GLN A 56 -13.82 2.66 3.16
N GLY A 57 -13.65 1.37 2.87
CA GLY A 57 -13.89 0.29 3.83
C GLY A 57 -13.00 0.42 5.06
N LEU A 58 -11.71 0.71 4.88
CA LEU A 58 -10.77 0.96 5.98
C LEU A 58 -11.15 2.17 6.83
N ALA A 59 -11.70 3.23 6.23
CA ALA A 59 -12.16 4.39 7.00
C ALA A 59 -13.38 4.08 7.88
N ILE A 60 -14.21 3.11 7.48
CA ILE A 60 -15.37 2.66 8.27
C ILE A 60 -14.91 1.73 9.40
N ASP A 61 -13.99 0.80 9.11
CA ASP A 61 -13.46 -0.18 10.06
C ASP A 61 -11.92 -0.13 10.09
N PRO A 62 -11.32 0.83 10.81
CA PRO A 62 -9.87 1.06 10.78
C PRO A 62 -9.07 -0.06 11.42
N ASP A 63 -9.65 -0.80 12.37
CA ASP A 63 -8.99 -1.85 13.14
C ASP A 63 -9.48 -3.27 12.78
N GLY A 64 -10.33 -3.35 11.75
CA GLY A 64 -10.91 -4.58 11.25
C GLY A 64 -9.93 -5.54 10.62
N LEU A 65 -10.22 -6.84 10.78
CA LEU A 65 -9.46 -7.91 10.15
C LEU A 65 -9.55 -7.83 8.61
N ASP A 66 -10.78 -7.77 8.06
CA ASP A 66 -10.99 -7.84 6.62
C ASP A 66 -10.55 -6.54 5.91
N SER A 67 -10.86 -5.37 6.46
CA SER A 67 -10.48 -4.07 5.90
C SER A 67 -8.96 -3.95 5.75
N ASN A 68 -8.22 -4.22 6.82
CA ASN A 68 -6.76 -4.18 6.80
C ASN A 68 -6.15 -5.31 5.97
N TYR A 69 -6.75 -6.51 5.97
CA TYR A 69 -6.29 -7.62 5.14
C TYR A 69 -6.38 -7.28 3.65
N PHE A 70 -7.52 -6.78 3.16
CA PHE A 70 -7.67 -6.49 1.74
C PHE A 70 -6.87 -5.27 1.29
N VAL A 71 -6.67 -4.27 2.15
CA VAL A 71 -5.71 -3.18 1.89
C VAL A 71 -4.29 -3.73 1.79
N GLY A 72 -3.87 -4.60 2.71
CA GLY A 72 -2.56 -5.23 2.67
C GLY A 72 -2.35 -6.09 1.42
N ASP A 73 -3.38 -6.83 1.02
CA ASP A 73 -3.33 -7.68 -0.18
C ASP A 73 -3.25 -6.86 -1.46
N PHE A 74 -4.00 -5.77 -1.55
CA PHE A 74 -3.92 -4.83 -2.66
C PHE A 74 -2.53 -4.18 -2.75
N LEU A 75 -1.99 -3.69 -1.62
CA LEU A 75 -0.63 -3.10 -1.61
C LEU A 75 0.44 -4.12 -2.00
N ARG A 76 0.28 -5.38 -1.58
CA ARG A 76 1.14 -6.50 -1.98
C ARG A 76 1.10 -6.72 -3.49
N ASP A 77 -0.09 -6.72 -4.09
CA ASP A 77 -0.28 -6.86 -5.55
C ASP A 77 0.41 -5.72 -6.32
N GLN A 78 0.30 -4.50 -5.79
CA GLN A 78 1.00 -3.31 -6.31
C GLN A 78 2.50 -3.28 -5.97
N LYS A 79 3.05 -4.33 -5.34
CA LYS A 79 4.45 -4.46 -4.90
C LYS A 79 4.90 -3.39 -3.91
N ASP A 80 3.96 -2.72 -3.23
CA ASP A 80 4.24 -1.89 -2.06
C ASP A 80 4.35 -2.80 -0.83
N TRP A 81 5.49 -3.47 -0.72
CA TRP A 81 5.72 -4.45 0.34
C TRP A 81 5.72 -3.82 1.74
N ALA A 82 6.21 -2.59 1.88
CA ALA A 82 6.27 -1.90 3.16
C ALA A 82 4.87 -1.47 3.64
N GLY A 83 4.04 -0.95 2.72
CA GLY A 83 2.64 -0.66 3.00
C GLY A 83 1.85 -1.92 3.32
N ALA A 84 2.06 -3.00 2.55
CA ALA A 84 1.42 -4.28 2.76
C ALA A 84 1.73 -4.86 4.14
N GLU A 85 2.99 -4.82 4.58
CA GLU A 85 3.38 -5.33 5.90
C GLU A 85 2.64 -4.59 7.03
N LYS A 86 2.59 -3.25 6.96
CA LYS A 86 1.91 -2.43 7.96
C LYS A 86 0.42 -2.76 8.05
N ALA A 87 -0.25 -2.87 6.91
CA ALA A 87 -1.67 -3.21 6.85
C ALA A 87 -1.93 -4.63 7.38
N PHE A 88 -1.11 -5.62 6.97
CA PHE A 88 -1.25 -6.99 7.46
C PHE A 88 -0.93 -7.13 8.96
N ALA A 89 0.05 -6.39 9.49
CA ALA A 89 0.32 -6.36 10.91
C ALA A 89 -0.88 -5.81 11.70
N LYS A 90 -1.55 -4.78 11.17
CA LYS A 90 -2.79 -4.25 11.76
C LYS A 90 -3.93 -5.27 11.71
N ALA A 91 -4.10 -5.96 10.57
CA ALA A 91 -5.08 -7.03 10.44
C ALA A 91 -4.84 -8.18 11.45
N ALA A 92 -3.57 -8.51 11.73
CA ALA A 92 -3.22 -9.58 12.67
C ALA A 92 -3.61 -9.23 14.12
N ALA A 93 -3.53 -7.95 14.46
CA ALA A 93 -3.88 -7.40 15.78
C ALA A 93 -5.40 -7.21 15.99
N ALA A 94 -6.23 -7.38 14.95
CA ALA A 94 -7.67 -7.21 15.05
C ALA A 94 -8.29 -8.14 16.09
N ALA A 95 -9.30 -7.66 16.83
CA ALA A 95 -10.02 -8.45 17.82
C ALA A 95 -10.86 -9.58 17.17
N PRO A 96 -11.07 -10.73 17.83
CA PRO A 96 -12.00 -11.75 17.37
C PRO A 96 -13.44 -11.21 17.32
N ARG A 97 -14.18 -11.52 16.25
CA ARG A 97 -15.60 -11.12 16.11
C ARG A 97 -16.54 -12.27 16.54
N PRO A 98 -17.44 -12.06 17.52
CA PRO A 98 -18.41 -13.07 17.90
C PRO A 98 -19.27 -13.52 16.70
N GLY A 99 -19.46 -14.82 16.54
CA GLY A 99 -20.25 -15.41 15.45
C GLY A 99 -19.53 -15.49 14.09
N ARG A 100 -18.27 -15.07 14.01
CA ARG A 100 -17.43 -15.09 12.79
C ARG A 100 -16.18 -15.96 12.93
N GLN A 101 -16.07 -16.79 13.97
CA GLN A 101 -14.83 -17.48 14.33
C GLN A 101 -14.27 -18.34 13.20
N ILE A 102 -15.13 -19.07 12.47
CA ILE A 102 -14.71 -19.92 11.35
C ILE A 102 -14.17 -19.07 10.18
N ALA A 103 -14.87 -17.99 9.83
CA ALA A 103 -14.44 -17.08 8.76
C ALA A 103 -13.13 -16.36 9.14
N ASP A 104 -13.02 -15.89 10.38
CA ASP A 104 -11.83 -15.21 10.90
C ASP A 104 -10.63 -16.16 10.96
N ALA A 105 -10.83 -17.43 11.33
CA ALA A 105 -9.77 -18.43 11.32
C ALA A 105 -9.20 -18.65 9.91
N GLY A 106 -10.08 -18.77 8.90
CA GLY A 106 -9.68 -18.86 7.50
C GLY A 106 -8.89 -17.63 7.05
N ARG A 107 -9.41 -16.44 7.34
CA ARG A 107 -8.76 -15.17 6.99
C ARG A 107 -7.41 -15.00 7.67
N ARG A 108 -7.28 -15.37 8.95
CA ARG A 108 -6.00 -15.31 9.69
C ARG A 108 -4.97 -16.28 9.12
N LYS A 109 -5.38 -17.45 8.64
CA LYS A 109 -4.48 -18.39 7.97
C LYS A 109 -3.92 -17.80 6.66
N GLU A 110 -4.78 -17.22 5.84
CA GLU A 110 -4.35 -16.53 4.61
C GLU A 110 -3.44 -15.34 4.91
N LEU A 111 -3.80 -14.54 5.91
CA LEU A 111 -3.03 -13.39 6.38
C LEU A 111 -1.61 -13.80 6.78
N ALA A 112 -1.47 -14.86 7.59
CA ALA A 112 -0.16 -15.33 8.04
C ALA A 112 0.73 -15.75 6.86
N ALA A 113 0.17 -16.45 5.87
CA ALA A 113 0.91 -16.86 4.68
C ALA A 113 1.35 -15.65 3.83
N LYS A 114 0.45 -14.68 3.60
CA LYS A 114 0.76 -13.48 2.81
C LYS A 114 1.74 -12.55 3.52
N LEU A 115 1.61 -12.37 4.84
CA LEU A 115 2.54 -11.57 5.62
C LEU A 115 3.95 -12.16 5.62
N ALA A 116 4.08 -13.49 5.68
CA ALA A 116 5.37 -14.16 5.57
C ALA A 116 6.02 -13.91 4.20
N ASP A 117 5.26 -14.02 3.10
CA ASP A 117 5.75 -13.68 1.76
C ASP A 117 6.18 -12.22 1.65
N VAL A 118 5.35 -11.27 2.11
CA VAL A 118 5.69 -9.84 2.10
C VAL A 118 6.99 -9.57 2.85
N ARG A 119 7.18 -10.15 4.04
CA ARG A 119 8.42 -10.00 4.81
C ARG A 119 9.63 -10.60 4.10
N ALA A 120 9.45 -11.73 3.41
CA ALA A 120 10.50 -12.32 2.60
C ALA A 120 10.87 -11.42 1.40
N GLN A 121 9.90 -10.79 0.75
CA GLN A 121 10.17 -9.82 -0.33
C GLN A 121 10.89 -8.57 0.20
N LEU A 122 10.48 -8.03 1.34
CA LEU A 122 11.16 -6.92 2.00
C LEU A 122 12.63 -7.27 2.32
N ALA A 123 12.89 -8.44 2.89
CA ALA A 123 14.25 -8.89 3.19
C ALA A 123 15.13 -8.97 1.93
N LYS A 124 14.59 -9.50 0.82
CA LYS A 124 15.28 -9.52 -0.49
C LYS A 124 15.57 -8.13 -1.04
N LEU A 125 14.69 -7.17 -0.81
CA LEU A 125 14.89 -5.79 -1.25
C LEU A 125 15.96 -5.10 -0.40
N VAL A 126 15.92 -5.29 0.92
CA VAL A 126 16.94 -4.76 1.84
C VAL A 126 18.32 -5.34 1.51
N SER A 127 18.42 -6.65 1.24
CA SER A 127 19.70 -7.28 0.89
C SER A 127 20.25 -6.87 -0.48
N ARG A 128 19.46 -6.22 -1.33
CA ARG A 128 19.88 -5.70 -2.65
C ARG A 128 20.29 -4.24 -2.61
N LEU A 129 19.97 -3.52 -1.54
CA LEU A 129 20.42 -2.14 -1.38
C LEU A 129 21.93 -2.17 -1.10
N PRO A 130 22.74 -1.40 -1.84
CA PRO A 130 24.14 -1.27 -1.50
C PRO A 130 24.24 -0.69 -0.08
N ASP A 131 25.00 -1.36 0.76
CA ASP A 131 25.25 -0.93 2.13
C ASP A 131 25.68 0.55 2.15
N CYS A 132 24.79 1.46 2.55
CA CYS A 132 25.17 2.85 2.80
C CYS A 132 26.21 2.94 3.94
N THR A 133 26.34 1.88 4.75
CA THR A 133 27.42 1.70 5.73
C THR A 133 28.79 1.52 5.07
N ALA A 134 28.88 1.01 3.83
CA ALA A 134 30.13 1.01 3.06
C ALA A 134 30.53 2.44 2.61
N CYS A 135 29.56 3.34 2.38
CA CYS A 135 29.85 4.77 2.18
C CYS A 135 30.29 5.48 3.48
N ALA A 136 29.75 5.08 4.63
CA ALA A 136 30.20 5.61 5.93
C ALA A 136 31.64 5.16 6.29
N PHE A 137 32.07 3.98 5.83
CA PHE A 137 33.41 3.45 6.11
C PHE A 137 34.52 4.00 5.19
N CYS A 138 34.17 4.70 4.11
CA CYS A 138 35.16 5.39 3.26
C CYS A 138 35.59 6.75 3.83
N TRP A 139 34.88 7.27 4.85
CA TRP A 139 35.13 8.60 5.42
C TRP A 139 36.01 8.63 6.68
N LEU A 140 36.37 7.49 7.27
CA LEU A 140 37.19 7.44 8.51
C LEU A 140 38.69 7.20 8.29
N LYS A 141 39.14 6.92 7.05
CA LYS A 141 40.58 6.82 6.72
C LYS A 141 41.18 8.07 6.06
N THR A 142 40.40 9.12 5.84
CA THR A 142 40.84 10.34 5.11
C THR A 142 40.65 11.63 5.90
N ILE A 143 40.45 11.56 7.23
CA ILE A 143 40.29 12.75 8.08
C ILE A 143 41.60 13.51 8.35
N PHE A 144 42.77 12.99 7.96
CA PHE A 144 44.04 13.68 8.25
C PHE A 144 44.68 14.48 7.10
N HIS A 145 44.07 14.63 5.91
CA HIS A 145 44.75 15.33 4.80
C HIS A 145 43.92 16.26 3.91
N TRP A 146 42.66 16.58 4.26
CA TRP A 146 41.81 17.38 3.36
C TRP A 146 41.06 18.52 4.03
N ALA A 147 41.80 19.34 4.79
CA ALA A 147 41.38 20.70 5.09
C ALA A 147 41.64 21.60 3.87
N LYS A 148 40.69 21.64 2.93
CA LYS A 148 40.40 22.71 1.93
C LYS A 148 39.80 22.09 0.66
N ALA A 149 38.51 21.78 0.69
CA ALA A 149 37.63 22.23 -0.39
C ALA A 149 36.15 22.05 -0.01
N SER A 150 35.38 23.02 -0.45
CA SER A 150 33.96 23.24 -0.26
C SER A 150 33.13 22.00 -0.61
N ALA A 151 32.38 21.48 0.36
CA ALA A 151 31.41 20.42 0.14
C ALA A 151 30.19 20.95 -0.66
N PRO A 152 29.76 20.32 -1.76
CA PRO A 152 28.44 20.57 -2.31
C PRO A 152 27.40 19.81 -1.47
N ARG A 153 26.36 20.52 -1.02
CA ARG A 153 25.18 19.92 -0.38
C ARG A 153 24.37 19.19 -1.44
N CYS A 154 24.27 17.87 -1.33
CA CYS A 154 23.31 17.09 -2.12
C CYS A 154 21.89 17.30 -1.56
N GLY A 155 21.00 17.87 -2.37
CA GLY A 155 19.54 17.76 -2.17
C GLY A 155 18.73 19.03 -2.38
N ALA A 156 18.39 19.37 -3.63
CA ALA A 156 17.15 20.07 -3.99
C ALA A 156 16.80 19.79 -5.48
N PRO A 157 15.54 19.50 -5.83
CA PRO A 157 15.12 19.24 -7.22
C PRO A 157 15.08 20.54 -8.04
N PRO A 158 15.20 20.48 -9.39
CA PRO A 158 15.09 21.68 -10.21
C PRO A 158 13.63 22.10 -10.36
N MET A 159 13.22 23.18 -9.68
CA MET A 159 12.03 23.93 -10.06
C MET A 159 12.33 24.72 -11.35
N ARG A 160 11.63 24.36 -12.41
CA ARG A 160 11.58 25.08 -13.67
C ARG A 160 10.50 26.16 -13.53
N TRP A 161 10.88 27.43 -13.42
CA TRP A 161 9.98 28.55 -13.65
C TRP A 161 10.53 29.44 -14.76
N THR A 162 9.69 29.54 -15.79
CA THR A 162 9.77 30.41 -16.95
C THR A 162 9.65 31.88 -16.55
N GLY A 163 10.57 32.72 -17.07
CA GLY A 163 10.22 34.02 -17.63
C GLY A 163 10.07 35.24 -16.71
N CYS A 164 10.63 36.34 -17.22
CA CYS A 164 10.27 37.75 -17.06
C CYS A 164 11.04 38.67 -16.09
N MET A 165 11.56 39.74 -16.71
CA MET A 165 11.73 41.12 -16.26
C MET A 165 13.06 41.54 -15.59
N THR A 166 13.92 42.11 -16.44
CA THR A 166 14.51 43.47 -16.33
C THR A 166 14.58 44.13 -14.96
N ALA A 167 15.79 44.48 -14.52
CA ALA A 167 16.11 45.83 -14.05
C ALA A 167 17.64 46.04 -13.98
N SER A 168 18.09 47.05 -14.72
CA SER A 168 19.33 47.82 -14.53
C SER A 168 19.46 48.32 -13.09
N VAL A 169 20.68 48.46 -12.55
CA VAL A 169 21.22 49.70 -11.92
C VAL A 169 22.72 49.53 -11.65
N ARG A 170 23.49 50.44 -12.27
CA ARG A 170 24.87 50.94 -12.02
C ARG A 170 26.05 49.98 -12.07
#